data_AF-A0A6A1Q9Z2-F1
#
_entry.id   AF-A0A6A1Q9Z2-F1
#
_cell.length_a   1.000
_cell.length_b   1.000
_cell.length_c   1.000
_cell.angle_alpha   90.00
_cell.angle_beta   90.00
_cell.angle_gamma   90.00
#
_symmetry.space_group_name_H-M   'P 1'
#
loop_
_entity.id
_entity.type
_entity.pdbx_description
1 polymer ?
#
loop_
_entity_poly.entity_id
_entity_poly.type
_entity_poly.pdbx_seq_one_letter_code
_entity_poly.pdbx_strand_id
1 'polypeptide(L)'
;MASVFMCGVEDLLFSGSRFVWNLTVSTLRRWYTERLRACHQVLRTWCGLRDVYQMTEGRHCQVHLLDDRRLELLVQPKLLSRELLDLVASHFNLKEKEYFGITFTDDTGQQNWLQLDHRVLDHDLPKKPGPTVLHFSVRFYIESISFLKDKTTVELFFLNAKACVHKGQIEVDSETIFRLAALILQARALMNQQNTFVKNLLRNGFSLSRCHDSTLSDENARKDLKTLPAFPTRTLQERPSLAYWYMKIVEALPTYGVHYYAVKDKQGLPWWLGISYKGIGQYDLQDKVKPRKLFQWKQLENLYFREKKFAVEVHDPRRISVSRRTFGQSGLFVQTWYANSSLIKSIWVMAISQHQFYLDRKQSKVSN
;
A
#
# COMPACT_ATOMS: atom_id res chain seq x y z
N MET A 1 -82.15 -1.31 62.59
CA MET A 1 -81.28 -1.17 63.78
C MET A 1 -80.11 -2.13 63.58
N ALA A 2 -79.04 -1.66 62.93
CA ALA A 2 -77.72 -1.43 63.55
C ALA A 2 -77.12 -2.74 64.09
N SER A 3 -75.99 -3.29 63.65
CA SER A 3 -74.83 -2.75 62.94
C SER A 3 -74.08 -3.90 62.24
N VAL A 4 -73.95 -3.81 60.92
CA VAL A 4 -72.94 -4.52 60.12
C VAL A 4 -71.63 -3.78 60.35
N PHE A 5 -70.65 -4.31 61.08
CA PHE A 5 -69.22 -3.93 61.01
C PHE A 5 -68.41 -4.89 61.88
N MET A 6 -67.15 -5.15 61.49
CA MET A 6 -66.17 -6.09 62.06
C MET A 6 -66.11 -7.48 61.42
N CYS A 7 -66.14 -7.54 60.10
CA CYS A 7 -65.44 -8.56 59.33
C CYS A 7 -64.52 -7.83 58.35
N GLY A 8 -63.22 -7.69 58.67
CA GLY A 8 -62.30 -7.01 57.75
C GLY A 8 -61.06 -6.32 58.33
N VAL A 9 -60.47 -6.80 59.42
CA VAL A 9 -59.23 -6.20 59.97
C VAL A 9 -58.03 -7.16 59.96
N GLU A 10 -58.24 -8.48 59.92
CA GLU A 10 -57.12 -9.44 59.95
C GLU A 10 -56.54 -9.75 58.55
N ASP A 11 -57.36 -9.76 57.50
CA ASP A 11 -56.89 -9.93 56.10
C ASP A 11 -56.14 -8.70 55.55
N LEU A 12 -56.35 -7.53 56.16
CA LEU A 12 -55.68 -6.27 55.79
C LEU A 12 -54.25 -6.19 56.35
N LEU A 13 -53.97 -6.83 57.50
CA LEU A 13 -52.65 -6.86 58.11
C LEU A 13 -51.72 -7.88 57.43
N PHE A 14 -52.26 -9.03 56.97
CA PHE A 14 -51.46 -10.03 56.25
C PHE A 14 -51.14 -9.60 54.80
N SER A 15 -52.06 -8.90 54.12
CA SER A 15 -51.83 -8.37 52.76
C SER A 15 -50.82 -7.21 52.74
N GLY A 16 -50.87 -6.32 53.75
CA GLY A 16 -49.90 -5.24 53.92
C GLY A 16 -48.46 -5.73 54.09
N SER A 17 -48.25 -6.83 54.83
CA SER A 17 -46.91 -7.40 55.07
C SER A 17 -46.25 -7.95 53.79
N ARG A 18 -47.02 -8.60 52.90
CA ARG A 18 -46.52 -9.08 51.60
C ARG A 18 -46.24 -7.95 50.63
N PHE A 19 -47.05 -6.89 50.66
CA PHE A 19 -46.81 -5.72 49.81
C PHE A 19 -45.55 -4.97 50.24
N VAL A 20 -45.38 -4.74 51.55
CA VAL A 20 -44.17 -4.12 52.11
C VAL A 20 -42.95 -5.01 51.86
N TRP A 21 -43.05 -6.33 52.03
CA TRP A 21 -41.95 -7.26 51.74
C TRP A 21 -41.55 -7.27 50.27
N ASN A 22 -42.52 -7.27 49.34
CA ASN A 22 -42.25 -7.17 47.91
C ASN A 22 -41.68 -5.80 47.54
N LEU A 23 -42.09 -4.72 48.22
CA LEU A 23 -41.52 -3.39 48.03
C LEU A 23 -40.08 -3.32 48.56
N THR A 24 -39.77 -3.93 49.71
CA THR A 24 -38.41 -4.00 50.25
C THR A 24 -37.49 -4.91 49.44
N VAL A 25 -37.99 -6.05 48.96
CA VAL A 25 -37.22 -6.96 48.09
C VAL A 25 -37.00 -6.36 46.71
N SER A 26 -38.00 -5.65 46.16
CA SER A 26 -37.85 -4.96 44.88
C SER A 26 -36.92 -3.76 45.00
N THR A 27 -36.95 -2.98 46.09
CA THR A 27 -35.99 -1.88 46.32
C THR A 27 -34.59 -2.41 46.58
N LEU A 28 -34.41 -3.50 47.34
CA LEU A 28 -33.11 -4.16 47.53
C LEU A 28 -32.57 -4.75 46.22
N ARG A 29 -33.41 -5.38 45.37
CA ARG A 29 -33.01 -5.82 44.02
C ARG A 29 -32.64 -4.63 43.12
N ARG A 30 -33.38 -3.53 43.20
CA ARG A 30 -33.09 -2.30 42.45
C ARG A 30 -31.75 -1.69 42.89
N TRP A 31 -31.48 -1.69 44.18
CA TRP A 31 -30.24 -1.17 44.76
C TRP A 31 -29.03 -2.07 44.46
N TYR A 32 -29.21 -3.39 44.51
CA TYR A 32 -28.17 -4.35 44.11
C TYR A 32 -27.86 -4.27 42.61
N THR A 33 -28.88 -4.10 41.76
CA THR A 33 -28.69 -3.94 40.30
C THR A 33 -28.12 -2.57 39.92
N GLU A 34 -28.41 -1.50 40.67
CA GLU A 34 -27.78 -0.18 40.49
C GLU A 34 -26.31 -0.18 40.91
N ARG A 35 -25.94 -0.87 42.01
CA ARG A 35 -24.53 -1.08 42.37
C ARG A 35 -23.79 -1.96 41.37
N LEU A 36 -24.44 -2.98 40.79
CA LEU A 36 -23.86 -3.76 39.69
C LEU A 36 -23.66 -2.92 38.43
N ARG A 37 -24.56 -1.97 38.12
CA ARG A 37 -24.39 -1.02 37.01
C ARG A 37 -23.28 0.00 37.26
N ALA A 38 -23.13 0.49 38.49
CA ALA A 38 -22.01 1.34 38.87
C ALA A 38 -20.68 0.58 38.75
N CYS A 39 -20.65 -0.70 39.15
CA CYS A 39 -19.49 -1.57 38.96
C CYS A 39 -19.25 -1.87 37.46
N HIS A 40 -20.29 -1.98 36.65
CA HIS A 40 -20.19 -2.11 35.18
C HIS A 40 -19.72 -0.80 34.51
N GLN A 41 -20.07 0.37 35.05
CA GLN A 41 -19.57 1.66 34.59
C GLN A 41 -18.11 1.88 34.99
N VAL A 42 -17.71 1.44 36.19
CA VAL A 42 -16.31 1.40 36.64
C VAL A 42 -15.51 0.38 35.83
N LEU A 43 -16.09 -0.77 35.46
CA LEU A 43 -15.50 -1.73 34.53
C LEU A 43 -15.44 -1.20 33.10
N ARG A 44 -16.38 -0.34 32.67
CA ARG A 44 -16.34 0.34 31.36
C ARG A 44 -15.30 1.46 31.32
N THR A 45 -15.11 2.21 32.41
CA THR A 45 -14.00 3.16 32.53
C THR A 45 -12.66 2.43 32.71
N TRP A 46 -12.64 1.24 33.32
CA TRP A 46 -11.49 0.32 33.30
C TRP A 46 -11.23 -0.30 31.92
N CYS A 47 -12.25 -0.58 31.11
CA CYS A 47 -12.06 -0.96 29.70
C CYS A 47 -11.48 0.19 28.88
N GLY A 48 -11.83 1.45 29.17
CA GLY A 48 -11.15 2.63 28.62
C GLY A 48 -9.70 2.74 29.09
N LEU A 49 -9.39 2.31 30.32
CA LEU A 49 -8.01 2.14 30.79
C LEU A 49 -7.30 0.96 30.13
N ARG A 50 -7.99 -0.05 29.61
CA ARG A 50 -7.36 -1.13 28.81
C ARG A 50 -6.80 -0.61 27.50
N ASP A 51 -7.47 0.34 26.86
CA ASP A 51 -6.95 1.06 25.70
C ASP A 51 -5.76 1.96 26.08
N VAL A 52 -5.73 2.51 27.29
CA VAL A 52 -4.60 3.31 27.82
C VAL A 52 -3.42 2.44 28.27
N TYR A 53 -3.66 1.24 28.81
CA TYR A 53 -2.62 0.27 29.18
C TYR A 53 -2.09 -0.51 27.96
N GLN A 54 -2.85 -0.64 26.88
CA GLN A 54 -2.31 -1.07 25.59
C GLN A 54 -1.33 -0.05 24.98
N MET A 55 -1.33 1.22 25.41
CA MET A 55 -0.36 2.22 24.92
C MET A 55 1.07 1.98 25.41
N THR A 56 1.31 1.00 26.29
CA THR A 56 2.67 0.53 26.62
C THR A 56 3.06 -0.75 25.90
N GLU A 57 2.11 -1.47 25.33
CA GLU A 57 2.38 -2.68 24.57
C GLU A 57 2.50 -2.30 23.09
N GLY A 58 3.71 -2.37 22.56
CA GLY A 58 3.94 -2.19 21.14
C GLY A 58 3.08 -3.15 20.30
N ARG A 59 2.99 -2.88 19.00
CA ARG A 59 2.24 -3.73 18.08
C ARG A 59 3.18 -4.72 17.40
N HIS A 60 2.87 -6.01 17.46
CA HIS A 60 3.60 -7.00 16.66
C HIS A 60 3.39 -6.74 15.17
N CYS A 61 4.47 -6.53 14.45
CA CYS A 61 4.50 -6.31 13.01
C CYS A 61 5.47 -7.29 12.36
N GLN A 62 5.15 -7.70 11.14
CA GLN A 62 6.01 -8.52 10.31
C GLN A 62 6.31 -7.75 9.03
N VAL A 63 7.56 -7.35 8.84
CA VAL A 63 8.03 -6.66 7.64
C VAL A 63 8.51 -7.71 6.63
N HIS A 64 7.84 -7.79 5.49
CA HIS A 64 8.25 -8.59 4.34
C HIS A 64 9.31 -7.81 3.56
N LEU A 65 10.50 -8.40 3.46
CA LEU A 65 11.65 -7.85 2.78
C LEU A 65 11.65 -8.25 1.30
N LEU A 66 12.47 -7.56 0.49
CA LEU A 66 12.54 -7.78 -0.96
C LEU A 66 13.21 -9.11 -1.36
N ASP A 67 13.96 -9.71 -0.46
CA ASP A 67 14.61 -11.01 -0.63
C ASP A 67 13.79 -12.18 -0.05
N ASP A 68 12.47 -11.97 0.08
CA ASP A 68 11.48 -12.91 0.60
C ASP A 68 11.64 -13.27 2.10
N ARG A 69 12.61 -12.65 2.81
CA ARG A 69 12.72 -12.77 4.27
C ARG A 69 11.65 -11.98 4.99
N ARG A 70 11.38 -12.39 6.23
CA ARG A 70 10.41 -11.73 7.11
C ARG A 70 11.10 -11.30 8.38
N LEU A 71 11.00 -10.03 8.71
CA LEU A 71 11.51 -9.46 9.94
C LEU A 71 10.33 -9.26 10.90
N GLU A 72 10.36 -9.94 12.04
CA GLU A 72 9.35 -9.79 13.08
C GLU A 72 9.84 -8.80 14.13
N LEU A 73 9.02 -7.80 14.43
CA LEU A 73 9.36 -6.78 15.41
C LEU A 73 8.15 -6.31 16.21
N LEU A 74 8.41 -5.86 17.43
CA LEU A 74 7.44 -5.17 18.27
C LEU A 74 7.57 -3.66 18.03
N VAL A 75 6.64 -3.10 17.24
CA VAL A 75 6.62 -1.66 16.93
C VAL A 75 6.16 -0.87 18.14
N GLN A 76 7.06 -0.07 18.69
CA GLN A 76 6.75 0.81 19.81
C GLN A 76 5.88 2.00 19.37
N PRO A 77 4.96 2.51 20.21
CA PRO A 77 4.08 3.64 19.84
C PRO A 77 4.81 4.92 19.44
N LYS A 78 6.04 5.12 19.95
CA LYS A 78 6.87 6.29 19.62
C LYS A 78 7.70 6.11 18.35
N LEU A 79 7.78 4.90 17.79
CA LEU A 79 8.63 4.60 16.63
C LEU A 79 8.13 5.37 15.40
N LEU A 80 9.00 6.20 14.84
CA LEU A 80 8.72 6.91 13.60
C LEU A 80 8.90 5.99 12.39
N SER A 81 8.12 6.25 11.34
CA SER A 81 8.20 5.44 10.11
C SER A 81 9.56 5.58 9.42
N ARG A 82 10.23 6.73 9.54
CA ARG A 82 11.62 6.91 9.09
C ARG A 82 12.61 6.02 9.85
N GLU A 83 12.43 5.84 11.15
CA GLU A 83 13.31 4.99 11.98
C GLU A 83 13.12 3.52 11.64
N LEU A 84 11.86 3.11 11.40
CA LEU A 84 11.56 1.77 10.90
C LEU A 84 12.20 1.53 9.52
N LEU A 85 12.13 2.50 8.61
CA LEU A 85 12.80 2.42 7.31
C LEU A 85 14.32 2.29 7.47
N ASP A 86 14.93 3.05 8.39
CA ASP A 86 16.36 2.99 8.68
C ASP A 86 16.79 1.62 9.22
N LEU A 87 16.00 1.04 10.11
CA LEU A 87 16.22 -0.31 10.63
C LEU A 87 16.19 -1.34 9.49
N VAL A 88 15.17 -1.29 8.64
CA VAL A 88 15.03 -2.22 7.51
C VAL A 88 16.15 -2.00 6.48
N ALA A 89 16.52 -0.77 6.19
CA ALA A 89 17.61 -0.43 5.29
C ALA A 89 18.97 -0.92 5.81
N SER A 90 19.19 -0.86 7.13
CA SER A 90 20.43 -1.34 7.76
C SER A 90 20.64 -2.84 7.57
N HIS A 91 19.55 -3.62 7.51
CA HIS A 91 19.58 -5.06 7.23
C HIS A 91 20.21 -5.39 5.86
N PHE A 92 20.14 -4.46 4.91
CA PHE A 92 20.76 -4.60 3.59
C PHE A 92 22.08 -3.83 3.46
N ASN A 93 22.50 -3.09 4.49
CA ASN A 93 23.57 -2.10 4.39
C ASN A 93 23.31 -1.07 3.27
N LEU A 94 22.03 -0.67 3.12
CA LEU A 94 21.55 0.16 2.03
C LEU A 94 21.94 1.64 2.24
N LYS A 95 22.65 2.20 1.25
CA LYS A 95 23.08 3.61 1.28
C LYS A 95 22.05 4.58 0.70
N GLU A 96 21.38 4.18 -0.38
CA GLU A 96 20.42 5.01 -1.10
C GLU A 96 18.97 4.65 -0.67
N LYS A 97 18.67 4.82 0.63
CA LYS A 97 17.38 4.44 1.22
C LYS A 97 16.21 5.32 0.74
N GLU A 98 16.50 6.50 0.18
CA GLU A 98 15.50 7.46 -0.29
C GLU A 98 14.59 6.93 -1.41
N TYR A 99 15.00 5.88 -2.14
CA TYR A 99 14.17 5.26 -3.17
C TYR A 99 13.09 4.31 -2.63
N PHE A 100 13.21 3.92 -1.36
CA PHE A 100 12.40 2.86 -0.77
C PHE A 100 11.38 3.41 0.22
N GLY A 101 10.41 2.57 0.55
CA GLY A 101 9.44 2.85 1.57
C GLY A 101 8.80 1.58 2.10
N ILE A 102 7.91 1.76 3.06
CA ILE A 102 7.16 0.67 3.67
C ILE A 102 5.68 0.88 3.38
N THR A 103 5.03 -0.18 2.94
CA THR A 103 3.59 -0.19 2.67
C THR A 103 2.86 -1.14 3.59
N PHE A 104 1.59 -0.86 3.81
CA PHE A 104 0.66 -1.74 4.50
C PHE A 104 -0.64 -1.82 3.71
N THR A 105 -1.38 -2.91 3.89
CA THR A 105 -2.71 -3.04 3.31
C THR A 105 -3.73 -2.71 4.39
N ASP A 106 -4.58 -1.72 4.14
CA ASP A 106 -5.63 -1.35 5.09
C ASP A 106 -6.79 -2.37 5.09
N ASP A 107 -7.78 -2.15 5.96
CA ASP A 107 -8.96 -3.02 6.05
C ASP A 107 -9.85 -2.96 4.78
N THR A 108 -9.64 -1.98 3.90
CA THR A 108 -10.33 -1.86 2.61
C THR A 108 -9.59 -2.58 1.47
N GLY A 109 -8.44 -3.17 1.75
CA GLY A 109 -7.60 -3.85 0.76
C GLY A 109 -6.73 -2.90 -0.06
N GLN A 110 -6.70 -1.60 0.26
CA GLN A 110 -5.85 -0.63 -0.42
C GLN A 110 -4.44 -0.66 0.17
N GLN A 111 -3.44 -0.58 -0.72
CA GLN A 111 -2.05 -0.52 -0.32
C GLN A 111 -1.63 0.93 -0.08
N ASN A 112 -1.33 1.26 1.17
CA ASN A 112 -0.96 2.60 1.61
C ASN A 112 0.51 2.65 2.02
N TRP A 113 1.14 3.81 1.85
CA TRP A 113 2.53 4.05 2.24
C TRP A 113 2.59 4.65 3.63
N LEU A 114 3.56 4.20 4.43
CA LEU A 114 3.90 4.88 5.67
C LEU A 114 4.51 6.26 5.36
N GLN A 115 4.05 7.27 6.09
CA GLN A 115 4.56 8.64 6.06
C GLN A 115 5.74 8.73 7.02
N LEU A 116 6.92 9.08 6.50
CA LEU A 116 8.19 9.00 7.21
C LEU A 116 8.22 9.86 8.49
N ASP A 117 7.53 10.99 8.48
CA ASP A 117 7.45 11.94 9.60
C ASP A 117 6.39 11.57 10.64
N HIS A 118 5.60 10.52 10.38
CA HIS A 118 4.55 10.06 11.29
C HIS A 118 4.98 8.78 12.00
N ARG A 119 4.40 8.54 13.18
CA ARG A 119 4.61 7.28 13.92
C ARG A 119 3.96 6.14 13.14
N VAL A 120 4.58 4.97 13.23
CA VAL A 120 4.08 3.79 12.51
C VAL A 120 2.65 3.46 12.92
N LEU A 121 2.34 3.53 14.23
CA LEU A 121 1.03 3.20 14.77
C LEU A 121 -0.04 4.30 14.59
N ASP A 122 0.33 5.50 14.15
CA ASP A 122 -0.62 6.58 13.83
C ASP A 122 -1.30 6.37 12.46
N HIS A 123 -0.84 5.38 11.68
CA HIS A 123 -1.44 5.00 10.42
C HIS A 123 -2.64 4.06 10.64
N ASP A 124 -3.56 4.04 9.68
CA ASP A 124 -4.76 3.19 9.69
C ASP A 124 -4.44 1.70 9.43
N LEU A 125 -3.54 1.14 10.23
CA LEU A 125 -3.08 -0.24 10.14
C LEU A 125 -4.23 -1.21 10.41
N PRO A 126 -4.34 -2.31 9.63
CA PRO A 126 -5.50 -3.20 9.63
C PRO A 126 -5.73 -3.82 11.00
N LYS A 127 -6.93 -3.72 11.59
CA LYS A 127 -7.17 -4.14 13.00
C LYS A 127 -7.39 -5.64 13.21
N LYS A 128 -6.87 -6.46 12.29
CA LYS A 128 -7.03 -7.93 12.30
C LYS A 128 -6.21 -8.55 13.45
N PRO A 129 -6.68 -9.67 14.03
CA PRO A 129 -5.91 -10.40 15.03
C PRO A 129 -4.62 -10.97 14.40
N GLY A 130 -3.49 -10.79 15.09
CA GLY A 130 -2.17 -11.25 14.63
C GLY A 130 -1.19 -10.12 14.28
N PRO A 131 0.01 -10.47 13.80
CA PRO A 131 1.02 -9.49 13.44
C PRO A 131 0.60 -8.68 12.22
N THR A 132 0.81 -7.37 12.26
CA THR A 132 0.51 -6.49 11.12
C THR A 132 1.55 -6.67 10.04
N VAL A 133 1.11 -7.03 8.83
CA VAL A 133 2.02 -7.23 7.70
C VAL A 133 2.37 -5.89 7.06
N LEU A 134 3.67 -5.59 7.01
CA LEU A 134 4.25 -4.44 6.33
C LEU A 134 5.13 -4.96 5.19
N HIS A 135 5.25 -4.21 4.10
CA HIS A 135 6.07 -4.60 2.95
C HIS A 135 7.10 -3.52 2.65
N PHE A 136 8.37 -3.90 2.66
CA PHE A 136 9.46 -3.05 2.18
C PHE A 136 9.48 -3.11 0.65
N SER A 137 9.41 -1.96 -0.02
CA SER A 137 9.27 -1.89 -1.48
C SER A 137 9.87 -0.62 -2.05
N VAL A 138 10.16 -0.62 -3.36
CA VAL A 138 10.59 0.59 -4.07
C VAL A 138 9.40 1.55 -4.16
N ARG A 139 9.59 2.77 -3.64
CA ARG A 139 8.59 3.84 -3.64
C ARG A 139 8.81 4.81 -4.79
N PHE A 140 10.07 5.18 -5.02
CA PHE A 140 10.43 6.17 -6.02
C PHE A 140 11.23 5.50 -7.12
N TYR A 141 10.54 5.31 -8.25
CA TYR A 141 11.16 4.78 -9.45
C TYR A 141 11.94 5.90 -10.16
N ILE A 142 12.93 5.48 -10.94
CA ILE A 142 13.77 6.37 -11.74
C ILE A 142 13.72 5.95 -13.19
N GLU A 143 14.02 6.89 -14.07
CA GLU A 143 14.01 6.67 -15.53
C GLU A 143 14.98 5.57 -15.97
N SER A 144 16.14 5.49 -15.33
CA SER A 144 17.16 4.50 -15.67
C SER A 144 17.86 4.06 -14.40
N ILE A 145 17.96 2.75 -14.21
CA ILE A 145 18.73 2.17 -13.10
C ILE A 145 20.22 2.52 -13.15
N SER A 146 20.72 3.02 -14.29
CA SER A 146 22.11 3.50 -14.43
C SER A 146 22.41 4.73 -13.55
N PHE A 147 21.39 5.40 -13.00
CA PHE A 147 21.58 6.50 -12.06
C PHE A 147 21.81 6.05 -10.61
N LEU A 148 21.64 4.76 -10.32
CA LEU A 148 21.91 4.20 -8.99
C LEU A 148 23.40 4.02 -8.79
N LYS A 149 23.91 4.48 -7.65
CA LYS A 149 25.36 4.45 -7.35
C LYS A 149 25.77 3.17 -6.65
N ASP A 150 24.91 2.64 -5.77
CA ASP A 150 25.24 1.46 -4.97
C ASP A 150 24.67 0.19 -5.61
N LYS A 151 25.51 -0.85 -5.68
CA LYS A 151 25.14 -2.15 -6.24
C LYS A 151 23.98 -2.81 -5.48
N THR A 152 23.93 -2.64 -4.17
CA THR A 152 22.85 -3.19 -3.34
C THR A 152 21.51 -2.57 -3.72
N THR A 153 21.49 -1.27 -4.03
CA THR A 153 20.30 -0.58 -4.51
C THR A 153 19.81 -1.20 -5.83
N VAL A 154 20.70 -1.44 -6.78
CA VAL A 154 20.37 -2.09 -8.06
C VAL A 154 19.79 -3.49 -7.84
N GLU A 155 20.38 -4.27 -6.94
CA GLU A 155 19.91 -5.62 -6.58
C GLU A 155 18.49 -5.56 -5.98
N LEU A 156 18.22 -4.63 -5.06
CA LEU A 156 16.89 -4.47 -4.47
C LEU A 156 15.85 -3.98 -5.49
N PHE A 157 16.22 -3.08 -6.41
CA PHE A 157 15.35 -2.68 -7.51
C PHE A 157 14.99 -3.87 -8.40
N PHE A 158 15.96 -4.73 -8.71
CA PHE A 158 15.74 -5.97 -9.44
C PHE A 158 14.77 -6.91 -8.70
N LEU A 159 14.98 -7.13 -7.41
CA LEU A 159 14.11 -8.01 -6.61
C LEU A 159 12.66 -7.48 -6.56
N ASN A 160 12.50 -6.18 -6.38
CA ASN A 160 11.21 -5.51 -6.42
C ASN A 160 10.54 -5.66 -7.80
N ALA A 161 11.26 -5.39 -8.90
CA ALA A 161 10.75 -5.53 -10.25
C ALA A 161 10.31 -6.97 -10.57
N LYS A 162 11.13 -7.97 -10.19
CA LYS A 162 10.78 -9.40 -10.29
C LYS A 162 9.46 -9.69 -9.57
N ALA A 163 9.31 -9.22 -8.33
CA ALA A 163 8.08 -9.41 -7.56
C ALA A 163 6.87 -8.72 -8.21
N CYS A 164 7.03 -7.52 -8.75
CA CYS A 164 5.96 -6.79 -9.44
C CYS A 164 5.51 -7.48 -10.74
N VAL A 165 6.45 -8.01 -11.54
CA VAL A 165 6.14 -8.82 -12.73
C VAL A 165 5.38 -10.09 -12.34
N HIS A 166 5.86 -10.80 -11.31
CA HIS A 166 5.22 -12.02 -10.80
C HIS A 166 3.79 -11.78 -10.25
N LYS A 167 3.56 -10.62 -9.62
CA LYS A 167 2.24 -10.18 -9.12
C LYS A 167 1.33 -9.62 -10.23
N GLY A 168 1.84 -9.44 -11.45
CA GLY A 168 1.09 -8.81 -12.55
C GLY A 168 0.86 -7.31 -12.37
N GLN A 169 1.64 -6.64 -11.50
CA GLN A 169 1.59 -5.19 -11.31
C GLN A 169 2.27 -4.44 -12.46
N ILE A 170 3.32 -5.03 -13.02
CA ILE A 170 3.95 -4.58 -14.27
C ILE A 170 3.40 -5.48 -15.38
N GLU A 171 2.72 -4.86 -16.34
CA GLU A 171 2.21 -5.55 -17.52
C GLU A 171 3.36 -5.82 -18.49
N VAL A 172 3.49 -7.09 -18.85
CA VAL A 172 4.51 -7.65 -19.74
C VAL A 172 3.80 -8.54 -20.75
N ASP A 173 4.21 -8.43 -22.00
CA ASP A 173 3.82 -9.34 -23.06
C ASP A 173 4.54 -10.69 -22.93
N SER A 174 3.95 -11.72 -23.53
CA SER A 174 4.49 -13.08 -23.49
C SER A 174 5.94 -13.18 -23.99
N GLU A 175 6.33 -12.45 -25.05
CA GLU A 175 7.71 -12.49 -25.55
C GLU A 175 8.71 -11.93 -24.52
N THR A 176 8.37 -10.80 -23.91
CA THR A 176 9.18 -10.22 -22.82
C THR A 176 9.27 -11.17 -21.62
N ILE A 177 8.19 -11.84 -21.23
CA ILE A 177 8.22 -12.86 -20.16
C ILE A 177 9.26 -13.95 -20.47
N PHE A 178 9.28 -14.48 -21.70
CA PHE A 178 10.25 -15.50 -22.09
C PHE A 178 11.69 -14.98 -22.07
N ARG A 179 11.93 -13.73 -22.50
CA ARG A 179 13.26 -13.10 -22.42
C ARG A 179 13.72 -12.95 -20.96
N LEU A 180 12.83 -12.50 -20.08
CA LEU A 180 13.10 -12.41 -18.65
C LEU A 180 13.39 -13.80 -18.05
N ALA A 181 12.57 -14.80 -18.36
CA ALA A 181 12.77 -16.20 -17.94
C ALA A 181 14.13 -16.75 -18.39
N ALA A 182 14.52 -16.50 -19.64
CA ALA A 182 15.81 -16.93 -20.18
C ALA A 182 16.98 -16.31 -19.41
N LEU A 183 16.91 -15.02 -19.05
CA LEU A 183 17.93 -14.37 -18.20
C LEU A 183 18.02 -15.01 -16.81
N ILE A 184 16.88 -15.37 -16.21
CA ILE A 184 16.84 -16.07 -14.91
C ILE A 184 17.49 -17.45 -15.00
N LEU A 185 17.18 -18.21 -16.06
CA LEU A 185 17.78 -19.52 -16.29
C LEU A 185 19.28 -19.44 -16.58
N GLN A 186 19.71 -18.44 -17.36
CA GLN A 186 21.12 -18.20 -17.65
C GLN A 186 21.90 -17.87 -16.37
N ALA A 187 21.35 -17.03 -15.50
CA ALA A 187 21.94 -16.74 -14.19
C ALA A 187 22.20 -18.02 -13.39
N ARG A 188 21.22 -18.94 -13.37
CA ARG A 188 21.33 -20.21 -12.66
C ARG A 188 22.32 -21.18 -13.31
N ALA A 189 22.36 -21.26 -14.64
CA ALA A 189 23.30 -22.10 -15.37
C ALA A 189 24.76 -21.70 -15.09
N LEU A 190 25.01 -20.40 -14.97
CA LEU A 190 26.34 -19.84 -14.73
C LEU A 190 26.92 -20.17 -13.34
N MET A 191 26.08 -20.37 -12.32
CA MET A 191 26.51 -20.85 -11.00
C MET A 191 26.76 -22.36 -10.96
N ASN A 192 26.04 -23.11 -11.80
CA ASN A 192 26.07 -24.57 -11.83
C ASN A 192 27.03 -25.07 -12.92
N GLN A 193 28.33 -24.86 -12.75
CA GLN A 193 29.37 -25.39 -13.67
C GLN A 193 29.28 -26.92 -13.85
N GLN A 194 28.67 -27.66 -12.91
CA GLN A 194 28.54 -29.13 -12.94
C GLN A 194 27.11 -29.69 -13.03
N ASN A 195 26.06 -28.89 -13.24
CA ASN A 195 24.69 -29.42 -13.11
C ASN A 195 24.06 -29.76 -14.48
N THR A 196 24.20 -31.03 -14.88
CA THR A 196 23.57 -31.67 -16.06
C THR A 196 22.06 -31.45 -16.12
N PHE A 197 21.40 -31.18 -15.00
CA PHE A 197 19.96 -30.87 -14.94
C PHE A 197 19.58 -29.61 -15.72
N VAL A 198 20.36 -28.52 -15.64
CA VAL A 198 20.04 -27.26 -16.38
C VAL A 198 20.32 -27.44 -17.88
N LYS A 199 21.39 -28.16 -18.24
CA LYS A 199 21.66 -28.54 -19.63
C LYS A 199 20.55 -29.44 -20.19
N ASN A 200 20.02 -30.37 -19.38
CA ASN A 200 18.92 -31.24 -19.77
C ASN A 200 17.57 -30.50 -19.82
N LEU A 201 17.31 -29.50 -18.97
CA LEU A 201 16.10 -28.68 -19.04
C LEU A 201 16.09 -27.79 -20.31
N LEU A 202 17.25 -27.22 -20.66
CA LEU A 202 17.46 -26.50 -21.92
C LEU A 202 17.36 -27.42 -23.13
N ARG A 203 17.83 -28.68 -23.01
CA ARG A 203 17.80 -29.69 -24.07
C ARG A 203 16.44 -30.39 -24.24
N ASN A 204 15.64 -30.53 -23.18
CA ASN A 204 14.41 -31.33 -23.15
C ASN A 204 13.11 -30.53 -22.93
N GLY A 205 13.12 -29.20 -22.77
CA GLY A 205 11.87 -28.52 -22.39
C GLY A 205 11.72 -27.02 -22.68
N PHE A 206 12.78 -26.27 -22.98
CA PHE A 206 12.64 -24.91 -23.49
C PHE A 206 12.75 -24.90 -25.02
N SER A 207 11.82 -25.61 -25.66
CA SER A 207 11.69 -25.49 -27.10
C SER A 207 11.07 -24.12 -27.41
N LEU A 208 11.93 -23.14 -27.76
CA LEU A 208 11.53 -21.91 -28.46
C LEU A 208 10.73 -22.18 -29.75
N SER A 209 10.55 -23.45 -30.14
CA SER A 209 9.83 -23.87 -31.33
C SER A 209 8.31 -24.01 -31.15
N ARG A 210 7.73 -23.70 -29.98
CA ARG A 210 6.26 -23.70 -29.79
C ARG A 210 5.59 -22.33 -29.97
N CYS A 211 6.32 -21.33 -30.44
CA CYS A 211 5.84 -19.96 -30.70
C CYS A 211 4.89 -19.83 -31.91
N HIS A 212 4.46 -20.94 -32.52
CA HIS A 212 3.50 -20.92 -33.64
C HIS A 212 2.07 -21.31 -33.26
N ASP A 213 1.79 -21.63 -31.99
CA ASP A 213 0.41 -21.79 -31.52
C ASP A 213 -0.06 -20.55 -30.76
N SER A 214 -0.94 -19.81 -31.41
CA SER A 214 -1.50 -18.50 -31.07
C SER A 214 -2.45 -18.49 -29.85
N THR A 215 -2.19 -19.31 -28.81
CA THR A 215 -3.10 -19.45 -27.65
C THR A 215 -2.42 -19.53 -26.28
N LEU A 216 -1.13 -19.18 -26.15
CA LEU A 216 -0.53 -18.98 -24.83
C LEU A 216 -0.94 -17.61 -24.29
N SER A 217 -2.00 -17.60 -23.48
CA SER A 217 -2.41 -16.42 -22.70
C SER A 217 -1.26 -15.96 -21.78
N ASP A 218 -1.09 -14.64 -21.64
CA ASP A 218 -0.08 -14.04 -20.74
C ASP A 218 -0.16 -14.60 -19.31
N GLU A 219 -1.33 -15.06 -18.86
CA GLU A 219 -1.52 -15.71 -17.57
C GLU A 219 -0.82 -17.09 -17.46
N ASN A 220 -0.77 -17.86 -18.55
CA ASN A 220 -0.05 -19.14 -18.59
C ASN A 220 1.46 -18.92 -18.60
N ALA A 221 1.94 -17.96 -19.39
CA ALA A 221 3.36 -17.58 -19.39
C ALA A 221 3.80 -17.04 -18.01
N ARG A 222 2.95 -16.27 -17.33
CA ARG A 222 3.19 -15.83 -15.95
C ARG A 222 3.23 -17.02 -14.99
N LYS A 223 2.30 -17.96 -15.09
CA LYS A 223 2.30 -19.19 -14.27
C LYS A 223 3.59 -19.98 -14.44
N ASP A 224 4.05 -20.15 -15.67
CA ASP A 224 5.32 -20.83 -15.97
C ASP A 224 6.52 -20.06 -15.43
N LEU A 225 6.49 -18.72 -15.42
CA LEU A 225 7.50 -17.93 -14.72
C LEU A 225 7.51 -18.18 -13.21
N LYS A 226 6.34 -18.46 -12.59
CA LYS A 226 6.25 -18.80 -11.15
C LYS A 226 6.82 -20.17 -10.82
N THR A 227 6.78 -21.11 -11.77
CA THR A 227 7.33 -22.46 -11.58
C THR A 227 8.84 -22.49 -11.73
N LEU A 228 9.45 -21.41 -12.26
CA LEU A 228 10.89 -21.29 -12.32
C LEU A 228 11.51 -21.24 -10.91
N PRO A 229 12.68 -21.87 -10.73
CA PRO A 229 13.37 -21.82 -9.46
C PRO A 229 13.70 -20.37 -9.08
N ALA A 230 13.58 -20.05 -7.79
CA ALA A 230 13.91 -18.73 -7.27
C ALA A 230 15.29 -18.27 -7.75
N PHE A 231 15.38 -17.01 -8.19
CA PHE A 231 16.62 -16.40 -8.62
C PHE A 231 17.63 -16.48 -7.47
N PRO A 232 18.81 -17.09 -7.64
CA PRO A 232 19.75 -17.20 -6.55
C PRO A 232 20.33 -15.80 -6.27
N THR A 233 20.02 -15.22 -5.11
CA THR A 233 20.49 -13.89 -4.69
C THR A 233 22.02 -13.80 -4.72
N ARG A 234 22.73 -14.92 -4.45
CA ARG A 234 24.20 -15.02 -4.57
C ARG A 234 24.71 -14.76 -6.00
N THR A 235 23.96 -15.12 -7.03
CA THR A 235 24.35 -14.89 -8.44
C THR A 235 24.38 -13.41 -8.80
N LEU A 236 23.52 -12.60 -8.19
CA LEU A 236 23.51 -11.15 -8.39
C LEU A 236 24.76 -10.50 -7.79
N GLN A 237 25.19 -11.00 -6.63
CA GLN A 237 26.42 -10.57 -5.98
C GLN A 237 27.67 -10.95 -6.78
N GLU A 238 27.69 -12.10 -7.44
CA GLU A 238 28.83 -12.50 -8.29
C GLU A 238 28.79 -11.85 -9.68
N ARG A 239 27.60 -11.55 -10.22
CA ARG A 239 27.41 -11.01 -11.58
C ARG A 239 26.34 -9.91 -11.62
N PRO A 240 26.68 -8.68 -11.22
CA PRO A 240 25.74 -7.54 -11.21
C PRO A 240 25.17 -7.21 -12.60
N SER A 241 25.85 -7.62 -13.68
CA SER A 241 25.40 -7.42 -15.05
C SER A 241 24.04 -8.08 -15.33
N LEU A 242 23.70 -9.19 -14.67
CA LEU A 242 22.43 -9.89 -14.90
C LEU A 242 21.22 -9.12 -14.35
N ALA A 243 21.32 -8.58 -13.12
CA ALA A 243 20.32 -7.66 -12.58
C ALA A 243 20.17 -6.44 -13.48
N TYR A 244 21.30 -5.90 -13.95
CA TYR A 244 21.30 -4.75 -14.86
C TYR A 244 20.53 -5.04 -16.16
N TRP A 245 20.83 -6.15 -16.86
CA TRP A 245 20.15 -6.51 -18.11
C TRP A 245 18.66 -6.79 -17.92
N TYR A 246 18.28 -7.48 -16.84
CA TYR A 246 16.88 -7.70 -16.51
C TYR A 246 16.16 -6.36 -16.30
N MET A 247 16.77 -5.45 -15.54
CA MET A 247 16.21 -4.13 -15.30
C MET A 247 16.17 -3.28 -16.57
N LYS A 248 17.12 -3.41 -17.50
CA LYS A 248 17.06 -2.73 -18.81
C LYS A 248 15.85 -3.12 -19.64
N ILE A 249 15.42 -4.37 -19.55
CA ILE A 249 14.18 -4.83 -20.20
C ILE A 249 12.97 -4.26 -19.45
N VAL A 250 12.95 -4.36 -18.12
CA VAL A 250 11.79 -3.94 -17.31
C VAL A 250 11.58 -2.42 -17.30
N GLU A 251 12.64 -1.62 -17.24
CA GLU A 251 12.52 -0.16 -17.20
C GLU A 251 12.00 0.44 -18.52
N ALA A 252 12.13 -0.30 -19.63
CA ALA A 252 11.57 0.07 -20.93
C ALA A 252 10.05 -0.14 -21.03
N LEU A 253 9.45 -0.88 -20.09
CA LEU A 253 8.02 -1.19 -20.12
C LEU A 253 7.17 0.06 -19.78
N PRO A 254 6.05 0.30 -20.47
CA PRO A 254 5.23 1.50 -20.22
C PRO A 254 4.61 1.56 -18.81
N THR A 255 4.36 0.40 -18.19
CA THR A 255 3.76 0.28 -16.85
C THR A 255 4.80 0.29 -15.72
N TYR A 256 6.10 0.37 -16.05
CA TYR A 256 7.17 0.41 -15.07
C TYR A 256 7.10 1.67 -14.19
N GLY A 257 7.04 1.44 -12.87
CA GLY A 257 7.03 2.51 -11.88
C GLY A 257 5.76 3.38 -11.90
N VAL A 258 4.65 2.85 -12.42
CA VAL A 258 3.36 3.53 -12.42
C VAL A 258 2.47 2.97 -11.31
N HIS A 259 2.06 3.83 -10.38
CA HIS A 259 1.08 3.50 -9.34
C HIS A 259 -0.32 3.85 -9.85
N TYR A 260 -1.15 2.84 -10.10
CA TYR A 260 -2.50 3.00 -10.65
C TYR A 260 -3.56 3.10 -9.56
N TYR A 261 -4.46 4.07 -9.70
CA TYR A 261 -5.61 4.28 -8.82
C TYR A 261 -6.89 4.41 -9.63
N ALA A 262 -7.95 3.71 -9.22
CA ALA A 262 -9.25 3.81 -9.88
C ALA A 262 -9.97 5.08 -9.42
N VAL A 263 -10.27 5.98 -10.36
CA VAL A 263 -10.91 7.27 -10.08
C VAL A 263 -12.06 7.53 -11.07
N LYS A 264 -12.84 8.57 -10.81
CA LYS A 264 -13.89 9.05 -11.72
C LYS A 264 -13.65 10.51 -12.09
N ASP A 265 -14.12 10.95 -13.25
CA ASP A 265 -14.10 12.37 -13.61
C ASP A 265 -15.36 13.11 -13.09
N LYS A 266 -15.50 14.39 -13.49
CA LYS A 266 -16.67 15.22 -13.15
C LYS A 266 -18.00 14.66 -13.69
N GLN A 267 -17.97 13.88 -14.76
CA GLN A 267 -19.15 13.25 -15.38
C GLN A 267 -19.43 11.86 -14.79
N GLY A 268 -18.60 11.39 -13.87
CA GLY A 268 -18.72 10.06 -13.26
C GLY A 268 -18.11 8.94 -14.10
N LEU A 269 -17.46 9.25 -15.23
CA LEU A 269 -16.80 8.26 -16.06
C LEU A 269 -15.58 7.71 -15.31
N PRO A 270 -15.38 6.38 -15.32
CA PRO A 270 -14.26 5.76 -14.62
C PRO A 270 -12.96 5.84 -15.42
N TRP A 271 -11.85 6.07 -14.72
CA TRP A 271 -10.52 6.24 -15.27
C TRP A 271 -9.47 5.58 -14.36
N TRP A 272 -8.34 5.20 -14.95
CA TRP A 272 -7.13 4.91 -14.18
C TRP A 272 -6.28 6.17 -14.07
N LEU A 273 -5.91 6.55 -12.85
CA LEU A 273 -4.93 7.59 -12.57
C LEU A 273 -3.60 6.93 -12.25
N GLY A 274 -2.60 7.11 -13.10
CA GLY A 274 -1.24 6.59 -12.91
C GLY A 274 -0.31 7.68 -12.41
N ILE A 275 0.32 7.47 -11.25
CA ILE A 275 1.38 8.37 -10.74
C ILE A 275 2.73 7.68 -10.94
N SER A 276 3.67 8.35 -11.61
CA SER A 276 5.00 7.82 -11.92
C SER A 276 6.09 8.88 -11.81
N TYR A 277 7.35 8.50 -12.02
CA TYR A 277 8.47 9.43 -12.10
C TYR A 277 8.35 10.47 -13.24
N LYS A 278 7.53 10.20 -14.26
CA LYS A 278 7.27 11.13 -15.38
C LYS A 278 6.27 12.22 -15.02
N GLY A 279 5.32 11.92 -14.14
CA GLY A 279 4.18 12.78 -13.86
C GLY A 279 2.92 12.00 -13.49
N ILE A 280 1.77 12.67 -13.67
CA ILE A 280 0.44 12.12 -13.44
C ILE A 280 -0.23 11.85 -14.79
N GLY A 281 -0.53 10.58 -15.06
CA GLY A 281 -1.19 10.11 -16.28
C GLY A 281 -2.65 9.73 -16.04
N GLN A 282 -3.51 9.98 -17.01
CA GLN A 282 -4.88 9.48 -17.06
C GLN A 282 -4.99 8.44 -18.18
N TYR A 283 -5.53 7.28 -17.85
CA TYR A 283 -5.58 6.07 -18.69
C TYR A 283 -7.01 5.56 -18.80
N ASP A 284 -7.33 4.95 -19.95
CA ASP A 284 -8.61 4.26 -20.14
C ASP A 284 -8.70 3.04 -19.22
N LEU A 285 -9.91 2.63 -18.83
CA LEU A 285 -10.09 1.44 -17.99
C LEU A 285 -9.54 0.14 -18.61
N GLN A 286 -9.58 0.06 -19.94
CA GLN A 286 -9.18 -1.11 -20.71
C GLN A 286 -7.69 -1.08 -21.10
N ASP A 287 -7.02 0.06 -20.98
CA ASP A 287 -5.63 0.26 -21.41
C ASP A 287 -4.84 1.04 -20.36
N LYS A 288 -4.03 0.31 -19.58
CA LYS A 288 -3.11 0.87 -18.58
C LYS A 288 -1.73 1.18 -19.18
N VAL A 289 -1.46 0.76 -20.41
CA VAL A 289 -0.17 0.89 -21.08
C VAL A 289 -0.02 2.30 -21.62
N LYS A 290 -1.04 2.81 -22.32
CA LYS A 290 -0.99 4.11 -23.00
C LYS A 290 -1.84 5.17 -22.29
N PRO A 291 -1.24 6.24 -21.73
CA PRO A 291 -2.02 7.32 -21.15
C PRO A 291 -2.72 8.13 -22.25
N ARG A 292 -3.99 8.48 -22.01
CA ARG A 292 -4.71 9.49 -22.82
C ARG A 292 -4.17 10.90 -22.59
N LYS A 293 -3.80 11.20 -21.35
CA LYS A 293 -3.20 12.47 -20.95
C LYS A 293 -2.05 12.19 -20.00
N LEU A 294 -0.94 12.87 -20.18
CA LEU A 294 0.21 12.82 -19.27
C LEU A 294 0.58 14.25 -18.88
N PHE A 295 0.42 14.57 -17.60
CA PHE A 295 0.81 15.85 -17.02
C PHE A 295 2.19 15.68 -16.38
N GLN A 296 3.22 16.25 -17.01
CA GLN A 296 4.59 16.12 -16.52
C GLN A 296 4.79 16.93 -15.24
N TRP A 297 5.66 16.47 -14.33
CA TRP A 297 5.92 17.18 -13.07
C TRP A 297 6.29 18.66 -13.27
N LYS A 298 7.05 18.97 -14.32
CA LYS A 298 7.45 20.34 -14.68
C LYS A 298 6.30 21.27 -15.11
N GLN A 299 5.15 20.70 -15.46
CA GLN A 299 3.93 21.43 -15.86
C GLN A 299 2.96 21.59 -14.70
N LEU A 300 3.17 20.89 -13.59
CA LEU A 300 2.28 20.93 -12.45
C LEU A 300 2.71 22.05 -11.51
N GLU A 301 1.85 23.03 -11.32
CA GLU A 301 2.11 24.15 -10.42
C GLU A 301 1.62 23.84 -9.01
N ASN A 302 0.35 23.43 -8.91
CA ASN A 302 -0.29 23.12 -7.65
C ASN A 302 -1.06 21.81 -7.72
N LEU A 303 -1.09 21.10 -6.60
CA LEU A 303 -1.98 19.98 -6.37
C LEU A 303 -2.97 20.40 -5.29
N TYR A 304 -4.22 19.95 -5.41
CA TYR A 304 -5.27 20.19 -4.43
C TYR A 304 -5.93 18.89 -4.01
N PHE A 305 -6.24 18.81 -2.72
CA PHE A 305 -7.00 17.71 -2.13
C PHE A 305 -8.10 18.28 -1.23
N ARG A 306 -9.33 17.81 -1.42
CA ARG A 306 -10.44 18.07 -0.51
C ARG A 306 -11.42 16.91 -0.53
N GLU A 307 -11.57 16.25 0.61
CA GLU A 307 -12.53 15.15 0.81
C GLU A 307 -12.41 14.04 -0.25
N LYS A 308 -13.32 14.02 -1.22
CA LYS A 308 -13.44 13.05 -2.32
C LYS A 308 -12.87 13.57 -3.64
N LYS A 309 -12.24 14.74 -3.64
CA LYS A 309 -11.77 15.44 -4.83
C LYS A 309 -10.25 15.60 -4.79
N PHE A 310 -9.60 15.17 -5.86
CA PHE A 310 -8.19 15.44 -6.16
C PHE A 310 -8.13 16.27 -7.43
N ALA A 311 -7.38 17.37 -7.42
CA ALA A 311 -7.24 18.24 -8.56
C ALA A 311 -5.79 18.66 -8.76
N VAL A 312 -5.40 18.89 -10.00
CA VAL A 312 -4.06 19.34 -10.37
C VAL A 312 -4.18 20.56 -11.27
N GLU A 313 -3.41 21.59 -10.97
CA GLU A 313 -3.25 22.77 -11.79
C GLU A 313 -2.08 22.55 -12.74
N VAL A 314 -2.38 22.61 -14.03
CA VAL A 314 -1.45 22.28 -15.10
C VAL A 314 -1.21 23.54 -15.92
N HIS A 315 0.06 23.90 -16.04
CA HIS A 315 0.54 24.91 -16.98
C HIS A 315 0.73 24.29 -18.37
N ASP A 316 -0.14 24.66 -19.30
CA ASP A 316 -0.03 24.31 -20.71
C ASP A 316 0.24 25.56 -21.56
N PRO A 317 1.51 25.78 -21.98
CA PRO A 317 1.87 26.96 -22.76
C PRO A 317 1.25 26.95 -24.17
N ARG A 318 0.67 25.82 -24.62
CA ARG A 318 -0.01 25.70 -25.92
C ARG A 318 -1.49 26.04 -25.83
N ARG A 319 -2.05 26.19 -24.62
CA ARG A 319 -3.47 26.47 -24.42
C ARG A 319 -3.71 27.98 -24.38
N ILE A 320 -4.19 28.52 -25.50
CA ILE A 320 -4.62 29.92 -25.60
C ILE A 320 -5.93 30.08 -24.81
N SER A 321 -5.99 31.01 -23.86
CA SER A 321 -7.21 31.27 -23.09
C SER A 321 -8.30 31.86 -24.00
N VAL A 322 -9.45 31.20 -24.12
CA VAL A 322 -10.57 31.66 -24.97
C VAL A 322 -11.53 32.65 -24.25
N SER A 323 -11.25 33.01 -22.99
CA SER A 323 -12.09 33.96 -22.23
C SER A 323 -11.38 35.29 -22.02
N ARG A 324 -11.91 36.35 -22.64
CA ARG A 324 -11.45 37.75 -22.53
C ARG A 324 -11.89 38.44 -21.21
N ARG A 325 -12.35 37.71 -20.20
CA ARG A 325 -12.93 38.31 -18.97
C ARG A 325 -12.22 38.02 -17.66
N THR A 326 -11.06 37.38 -17.68
CA THR A 326 -10.22 37.24 -16.49
C THR A 326 -8.78 37.58 -16.85
N PHE A 327 -8.29 38.71 -16.33
CA PHE A 327 -6.86 38.98 -16.19
C PHE A 327 -6.28 37.87 -15.31
N GLY A 328 -5.86 36.76 -15.91
CA GLY A 328 -5.38 35.56 -15.23
C GLY A 328 -4.56 34.74 -16.20
N GLN A 329 -3.38 34.35 -15.77
CA GLN A 329 -2.27 33.83 -16.56
C GLN A 329 -2.71 32.84 -17.67
N SER A 330 -2.44 33.22 -18.92
CA SER A 330 -2.73 32.41 -20.11
C SER A 330 -1.99 31.08 -20.03
N GLY A 331 -2.71 29.95 -20.07
CA GLY A 331 -2.14 28.60 -20.15
C GLY A 331 -2.47 27.67 -18.98
N LEU A 332 -3.00 28.19 -17.87
CA LEU A 332 -3.35 27.36 -16.72
C LEU A 332 -4.73 26.70 -16.85
N PHE A 333 -4.82 25.43 -16.48
CA PHE A 333 -6.09 24.77 -16.28
C PHE A 333 -6.07 23.73 -15.17
N VAL A 334 -7.24 23.50 -14.57
CA VAL A 334 -7.39 22.53 -13.48
C VAL A 334 -8.06 21.25 -13.99
N GLN A 335 -7.35 20.14 -13.87
CA GLN A 335 -7.90 18.80 -14.07
C GLN A 335 -8.35 18.22 -12.72
N THR A 336 -9.44 17.48 -12.69
CA THR A 336 -10.04 16.99 -11.43
C THR A 336 -10.54 15.57 -11.56
N TRP A 337 -10.32 14.78 -10.51
CA TRP A 337 -10.84 13.42 -10.34
C TRP A 337 -11.45 13.23 -8.95
N TYR A 338 -12.28 12.19 -8.84
CA TYR A 338 -13.05 11.87 -7.64
C TYR A 338 -12.95 10.39 -7.29
N ALA A 339 -12.89 10.09 -6.00
CA ALA A 339 -12.98 8.73 -5.46
C ALA A 339 -13.41 8.77 -3.98
N ASN A 340 -13.31 7.65 -3.26
CA ASN A 340 -13.53 7.65 -1.82
C ASN A 340 -12.45 8.51 -1.10
N SER A 341 -12.74 8.98 0.12
CA SER A 341 -11.85 9.93 0.78
C SER A 341 -10.49 9.32 1.15
N SER A 342 -10.46 8.03 1.52
CA SER A 342 -9.21 7.31 1.81
C SER A 342 -8.32 7.20 0.58
N LEU A 343 -8.85 6.78 -0.56
CA LEU A 343 -8.09 6.65 -1.81
C LEU A 343 -7.59 8.00 -2.32
N ILE A 344 -8.42 9.05 -2.26
CA ILE A 344 -8.00 10.39 -2.66
C ILE A 344 -6.89 10.91 -1.73
N LYS A 345 -6.94 10.62 -0.42
CA LYS A 345 -5.83 10.90 0.51
C LYS A 345 -4.55 10.13 0.13
N SER A 346 -4.66 8.85 -0.24
CA SER A 346 -3.51 8.03 -0.67
C SER A 346 -2.91 8.52 -1.99
N ILE A 347 -3.75 8.89 -2.96
CA ILE A 347 -3.34 9.52 -4.23
C ILE A 347 -2.61 10.83 -3.95
N TRP A 348 -3.16 11.69 -3.09
CA TRP A 348 -2.56 12.95 -2.69
C TRP A 348 -1.16 12.78 -2.09
N VAL A 349 -1.04 11.90 -1.08
CA VAL A 349 0.23 11.63 -0.40
C VAL A 349 1.26 11.10 -1.40
N MET A 350 0.87 10.17 -2.28
CA MET A 350 1.75 9.65 -3.32
C MET A 350 2.18 10.76 -4.30
N ALA A 351 1.24 11.56 -4.80
CA ALA A 351 1.52 12.61 -5.78
C ALA A 351 2.46 13.68 -5.23
N ILE A 352 2.23 14.15 -4.00
CA ILE A 352 3.13 15.10 -3.34
C ILE A 352 4.50 14.50 -3.14
N SER A 353 4.57 13.26 -2.66
CA SER A 353 5.86 12.62 -2.40
C SER A 353 6.68 12.50 -3.68
N GLN A 354 6.05 12.10 -4.79
CA GLN A 354 6.72 11.97 -6.09
C GLN A 354 7.14 13.33 -6.67
N HIS A 355 6.30 14.36 -6.51
CA HIS A 355 6.65 15.71 -6.94
C HIS A 355 7.82 16.27 -6.10
N GLN A 356 7.80 16.11 -4.78
CA GLN A 356 8.89 16.52 -3.90
C GLN A 356 10.20 15.82 -4.28
N PHE A 357 10.15 14.50 -4.47
CA PHE A 357 11.30 13.73 -4.91
C PHE A 357 11.85 14.20 -6.27
N TYR A 358 10.98 14.57 -7.21
CA TYR A 358 11.38 15.17 -8.48
C TYR A 358 12.10 16.52 -8.28
N LEU A 359 11.60 17.38 -7.40
CA LEU A 359 12.22 18.67 -7.09
C LEU A 359 13.60 18.50 -6.44
N ASP A 360 13.72 17.60 -5.46
CA ASP A 360 14.98 17.33 -4.76
C ASP A 360 16.07 16.87 -5.74
N ARG A 361 15.72 15.98 -6.69
CA ARG A 361 16.64 15.53 -7.74
C ARG A 361 17.00 16.62 -8.75
N LYS A 362 16.09 17.56 -9.02
CA LYS A 362 16.37 18.68 -9.91
C LYS A 362 17.38 19.63 -9.25
N GLN A 363 17.22 19.91 -7.97
CA GLN A 363 18.15 20.75 -7.22
C GLN A 363 19.55 20.11 -7.12
N SER A 364 19.62 18.80 -6.83
CA SER A 364 20.91 18.08 -6.74
C SER A 364 21.72 18.07 -8.05
N LYS A 365 21.07 18.24 -9.21
CA LYS A 365 21.72 18.33 -10.52
C LYS A 365 22.26 19.73 -10.84
N VAL A 366 21.79 20.77 -10.14
CA VAL A 366 22.23 22.16 -10.32
C VAL A 366 23.38 22.50 -9.37
N SER A 367 23.49 21.78 -8.26
CA SER A 367 24.54 21.95 -7.24
C SER A 367 25.81 21.12 -7.46
N ASN A 368 25.83 20.22 -8.46
CA ASN A 368 27.00 19.47 -8.93
C ASN A 368 27.34 19.96 -10.33
#